data_AF-A0A151MRG9-F1
#
_entry.id   AF-A0A151MRG9-F1
#
_cell.length_a   1.000
_cell.length_b   1.000
_cell.length_c   1.000
_cell.angle_alpha   90.00
_cell.angle_beta   90.00
_cell.angle_gamma   90.00
#
_symmetry.space_group_name_H-M   'P 1'
#
loop_
_entity.id
_entity.type
_entity.pdbx_description
1 polymer ?
#
loop_
_entity_poly.entity_id
_entity_poly.type
_entity_poly.pdbx_seq_one_letter_code
_entity_poly.pdbx_strand_id
1 'polypeptide(L)' 'MSPTCWVVLNQKFTDCFILIFLDSHSGKTSLTVVFREPFPVQPQDSESPLPQLVSTYHHLESVINTACFNLWTGLL' A
#
# COMPACT_ATOMS: atom_id res chain seq x y z
N MET A 1 -1.50 -12.33 -23.20
CA MET A 1 -1.36 -12.56 -21.74
C MET A 1 -2.41 -11.71 -21.04
N SER A 2 -3.15 -12.28 -20.09
CA SER A 2 -4.10 -11.53 -19.27
C SER A 2 -3.36 -10.67 -18.24
N PRO A 3 -3.91 -9.52 -17.82
CA PRO A 3 -3.30 -8.71 -16.76
C PRO A 3 -3.24 -9.52 -15.44
N THR A 4 -2.11 -9.47 -14.77
CA THR A 4 -1.89 -10.18 -13.49
C THR A 4 -2.13 -9.21 -12.35
N CYS A 5 -2.94 -9.60 -11.37
CA CYS A 5 -3.17 -8.85 -10.14
C CYS A 5 -2.64 -9.64 -8.95
N TRP A 6 -1.74 -9.03 -8.19
CA TRP A 6 -1.16 -9.59 -6.98
C TRP A 6 -1.64 -8.84 -5.75
N VAL A 7 -1.74 -9.55 -4.63
CA VAL A 7 -2.09 -8.98 -3.33
C VAL A 7 -0.92 -9.13 -2.38
N VAL A 8 -0.43 -8.02 -1.86
CA VAL A 8 0.61 -8.01 -0.82
C VAL A 8 -0.04 -7.69 0.52
N LEU A 9 0.10 -8.63 1.44
CA LEU A 9 -0.35 -8.51 2.83
C LEU A 9 0.87 -8.28 3.73
N ASN A 10 0.78 -7.32 4.64
CA ASN A 10 1.75 -7.18 5.72
C ASN A 10 1.13 -7.79 6.98
N GLN A 11 1.69 -8.89 7.49
CA GLN A 11 1.17 -9.55 8.70
C GLN A 11 1.19 -8.65 9.94
N LYS A 12 2.07 -7.64 9.97
CA LYS A 12 2.08 -6.64 11.06
C LYS A 12 0.97 -5.60 10.92
N PHE A 13 0.32 -5.51 9.76
CA PHE A 13 -0.66 -4.50 9.45
C PHE A 13 -1.80 -5.09 8.61
N THR A 14 -2.70 -5.79 9.28
CA THR A 14 -3.82 -6.52 8.67
C THR A 14 -4.98 -5.63 8.21
N ASP A 15 -4.95 -4.35 8.59
CA ASP A 15 -6.01 -3.39 8.26
C ASP A 15 -5.80 -2.71 6.90
N CYS A 16 -4.70 -3.00 6.19
CA CYS A 16 -4.57 -2.66 4.77
C CYS A 16 -3.84 -3.73 3.98
N PHE A 17 -4.05 -3.70 2.66
CA PHE A 17 -3.32 -4.51 1.71
C PHE A 17 -3.05 -3.73 0.43
N ILE A 18 -2.04 -4.15 -0.34
CA ILE A 18 -1.72 -3.53 -1.62
C ILE A 18 -2.13 -4.48 -2.75
N LEU A 19 -2.87 -3.93 -3.71
CA LEU A 19 -3.10 -4.52 -5.02
C LEU A 19 -2.02 -4.05 -5.97
N ILE A 20 -1.35 -4.98 -6.64
CA ILE A 20 -0.35 -4.71 -7.67
C ILE A 20 -0.90 -5.22 -8.99
N PHE A 21 -1.19 -4.30 -9.90
CA PHE A 21 -1.61 -4.59 -11.25
C PHE A 21 -0.40 -4.52 -12.17
N LEU A 22 -0.05 -5.65 -12.77
CA LEU A 22 0.99 -5.75 -13.79
C LEU A 22 0.32 -5.82 -15.16
N ASP A 23 0.47 -4.75 -15.93
CA ASP A 23 0.08 -4.74 -17.33
C ASP A 23 1.29 -5.04 -18.21
N SER A 24 1.41 -6.30 -18.62
CA SER A 24 2.47 -6.75 -19.52
C SER A 24 2.42 -6.11 -20.91
N HIS A 25 1.27 -5.58 -21.34
CA HIS A 25 1.12 -4.97 -22.66
C HIS A 25 1.63 -3.53 -22.68
N SER A 26 1.32 -2.76 -21.63
CA SER A 26 1.80 -1.37 -21.51
C SER A 26 3.12 -1.23 -20.76
N GLY A 27 3.60 -2.31 -20.13
CA GLY A 27 4.77 -2.27 -19.25
C GLY A 27 4.54 -1.44 -17.99
N LYS A 28 3.28 -1.18 -17.63
CA LYS A 28 2.91 -0.37 -16.47
C LYS A 28 2.62 -1.26 -15.28
N THR A 29 3.09 -0.80 -14.14
CA THR A 29 2.71 -1.34 -12.83
C THR A 29 1.90 -0.29 -12.11
N SER A 30 0.73 -0.67 -11.58
CA SER A 30 -0.08 0.19 -10.73
C SER A 30 -0.21 -0.43 -9.36
N LEU A 31 0.05 0.36 -8.32
CA LEU A 31 -0.12 -0.04 -6.93
C LEU A 31 -1.34 0.68 -6.36
N THR A 32 -2.22 -0.04 -5.70
CA THR A 32 -3.39 0.52 -5.00
C THR A 32 -3.41 0.00 -3.59
N VAL A 33 -3.40 0.91 -2.61
CA VAL A 33 -3.56 0.53 -1.20
C VAL A 33 -5.04 0.52 -0.87
N VAL A 34 -5.51 -0.59 -0.32
CA VAL A 34 -6.89 -0.77 0.15
C VAL A 34 -6.86 -0.86 1.66
N PHE A 35 -7.62 0.00 2.32
CA PHE A 35 -7.80 -0.01 3.77
C PHE A 35 -9.12 -0.66 4.13
N ARG A 36 -9.12 -1.35 5.27
CA ARG A 36 -10.34 -1.91 5.87
C ARG A 36 -11.27 -0.81 6.37
N GLU A 37 -10.70 0.24 6.94
CA GLU A 37 -11.42 1.39 7.48
C GLU A 37 -10.94 2.69 6.78
N PRO A 38 -11.80 3.71 6.67
CA PRO A 38 -11.40 4.98 6.10
C PRO A 38 -10.30 5.64 6.92
N PHE A 39 -9.41 6.37 6.23
CA PHE A 39 -8.30 7.06 6.86
C PHE A 39 -8.81 8.09 7.88
N PRO A 40 -8.19 8.20 9.07
CA PRO A 40 -8.57 9.22 10.04
C PRO A 40 -8.37 10.61 9.42
N VAL A 41 -9.42 11.42 9.40
CA VAL A 41 -9.38 12.79 8.88
C VAL A 41 -8.72 13.69 9.92
N GLN A 42 -7.68 14.43 9.52
CA GLN A 42 -7.06 15.40 10.40
C GLN A 42 -8.01 16.59 10.63
N PRO A 43 -8.25 17.02 11.88
CA PRO A 43 -8.97 18.25 12.17
C PRO A 43 -8.27 19.43 11.49
N GLN A 44 -9.05 20.31 10.84
CA GLN A 44 -8.50 21.44 10.06
C GLN A 44 -7.66 22.44 10.90
N ASP A 45 -7.79 22.43 12.23
CA ASP A 45 -7.09 23.32 13.18
C ASP A 45 -6.02 22.62 14.05
N SER A 46 -5.56 21.41 13.69
CA SER A 46 -4.51 20.73 14.47
C SER A 46 -3.10 21.16 14.04
N GLU A 47 -2.36 21.83 14.93
CA GLU A 47 -0.92 22.18 14.75
C GLU A 47 0.02 20.97 14.63
N SER A 48 -0.43 19.76 15.02
CA SER A 48 0.36 18.53 14.91
C SER A 48 -0.45 17.42 14.23
N PRO A 49 0.18 16.54 13.43
CA PRO A 49 -0.50 15.41 12.82
C PRO A 49 -1.01 14.46 13.90
N LEU A 50 -2.21 13.92 13.70
CA LEU A 50 -2.77 12.90 14.59
C LEU A 50 -1.76 11.74 14.72
N PRO A 51 -1.44 11.27 15.94
CA PRO A 51 -0.50 10.15 16.12
C PRO A 51 -0.87 8.90 15.33
N GLN A 52 -2.18 8.65 15.18
CA GLN A 52 -2.71 7.57 14.35
C GLN A 52 -2.36 7.75 12.88
N LEU A 53 -2.38 8.99 12.37
CA LEU A 53 -2.01 9.30 11.00
C LEU A 53 -0.52 9.02 10.74
N VAL A 54 0.34 9.47 11.66
CA VAL A 54 1.80 9.21 11.61
C VAL A 54 2.09 7.70 11.63
N SER A 55 1.42 6.96 12.51
CA SER A 55 1.52 5.51 12.57
C SER A 55 1.09 4.87 11.25
N THR A 56 -0.04 5.29 10.67
CA THR A 56 -0.51 4.76 9.39
C THR A 56 0.43 5.09 8.22
N TYR A 57 1.10 6.23 8.22
CA TYR A 57 2.14 6.54 7.22
C TYR A 57 3.33 5.56 7.29
N HIS A 58 3.83 5.27 8.49
CA HIS A 58 4.90 4.28 8.65
C HIS A 58 4.46 2.88 8.22
N HIS A 59 3.20 2.52 8.48
CA HIS A 59 2.66 1.26 8.00
C HIS A 59 2.59 1.21 6.46
N LEU A 60 2.12 2.29 5.83
CA LEU A 60 2.08 2.41 4.38
C LEU A 60 3.46 2.25 3.76
N GLU A 61 4.44 2.97 4.30
CA GLU A 61 5.84 2.87 3.87
C GLU A 61 6.34 1.43 3.94
N SER A 62 6.07 0.71 5.03
CA SER A 62 6.46 -0.70 5.17
C SER A 62 5.79 -1.62 4.14
N VAL A 63 4.50 -1.45 3.87
CA VAL A 63 3.77 -2.30 2.90
C VAL A 63 4.22 -1.98 1.47
N ILE A 64 4.42 -0.71 1.13
CA ILE A 64 4.95 -0.28 -0.18
C ILE A 64 6.37 -0.81 -0.39
N ASN A 65 7.24 -0.67 0.60
CA ASN A 65 8.60 -1.21 0.54
C ASN A 65 8.60 -2.73 0.34
N THR A 66 7.68 -3.44 1.01
CA THR A 66 7.50 -4.89 0.80
C THR A 66 7.06 -5.19 -0.63
N ALA A 67 6.10 -4.44 -1.18
CA ALA A 67 5.66 -4.60 -2.57
C ALA A 67 6.81 -4.34 -3.57
N CYS A 68 7.55 -3.25 -3.40
CA CYS A 68 8.72 -2.91 -4.22
C CYS A 68 9.83 -3.96 -4.13
N PHE A 69 10.10 -4.48 -2.93
CA PHE A 69 11.09 -5.54 -2.73
C PHE A 69 10.70 -6.81 -3.48
N ASN A 70 9.43 -7.24 -3.39
CA ASN A 70 8.94 -8.41 -4.12
C ASN A 70 9.00 -8.22 -5.64
N LEU A 71 8.67 -7.02 -6.13
CA LEU A 71 8.80 -6.68 -7.55
C LEU A 71 10.25 -6.70 -8.02
N TRP A 72 11.18 -6.13 -7.25
CA TRP A 72 12.60 -6.08 -7.61
C TRP A 72 13.24 -7.47 -7.60
N THR A 73 12.86 -8.32 -6.64
CA THR A 73 13.39 -9.68 -6.51
C THR A 73 12.72 -10.70 -7.44
N GLY A 74 11.65 -10.32 -8.15
CA GLY A 74 10.91 -11.22 -9.04
C GLY A 74 10.15 -12.32 -8.29
N LEU A 75 9.78 -12.07 -7.03
CA LEU A 75 8.94 -12.97 -6.23
C LEU A 75 7.45 -12.87 -6.61
N LEU A 76 7.10 -11.94 -7.51
CA LEU A 76 5.79 -11.68 -8.10
C LEU A 76 5.88 -11.69 -9.64
#